data_AF-A0A3S2B2S6-F1
#
_entry.id   AF-A0A3S2B2S6-F1
#
_cell.length_a   1.000
_cell.length_b   1.000
_cell.length_c   1.000
_cell.angle_alpha   90.00
_cell.angle_beta   90.00
_cell.angle_gamma   90.00
#
_symmetry.space_group_name_H-M   'P 1'
#
loop_
_entity.id
_entity.type
_entity.pdbx_description
1 polymer ?
#
loop_
_entity_poly.entity_id
_entity_poly.type
_entity_poly.pdbx_seq_one_letter_code
_entity_poly.pdbx_strand_id
1 'polypeptide(L)'
;YAPWLLEGGREGVALAGGALATSAVFALARGRSFSPVSIIIAGLVVSLTFGSAGALLMALNREYTEELFIWQSGSLVQNGDAAVVALAPWLLAGICAAFLLWRPLRLLDLSDDGAASLGTRPAVIRLAGMAVAVSLGALVVAEVGVIGFVALAAPALARLAGARTLGRRLVWSPLIGGALLWLTDRLVQHLPFAGEIPAGTAT
;
A
#
# COMPACT_ATOMS: atom_id res chain seq x y z
N TYR A 1 -5.14 -20.07 17.30
CA TYR A 1 -3.68 -19.90 17.43
C TYR A 1 -2.99 -20.80 16.42
N ALA A 2 -2.39 -20.22 15.38
CA ALA A 2 -1.68 -20.93 14.30
C ALA A 2 -0.24 -20.37 14.18
N PRO A 3 0.65 -20.68 15.15
CA PRO A 3 1.97 -20.08 15.25
C PRO A 3 2.89 -20.38 14.04
N TRP A 4 2.61 -21.46 13.29
CA TRP A 4 3.36 -21.83 12.08
C TRP A 4 3.22 -20.81 10.93
N LEU A 5 2.17 -19.98 10.90
CA LEU A 5 2.04 -18.92 9.89
C LEU A 5 3.07 -17.79 10.08
N LEU A 6 3.64 -17.65 11.29
CA LEU A 6 4.65 -16.65 11.59
C LEU A 6 6.08 -17.15 11.37
N GLU A 7 6.28 -18.46 11.13
CA GLU A 7 7.60 -19.02 10.79
C GLU A 7 8.13 -18.50 9.44
N GLY A 8 7.23 -18.07 8.55
CA GLY A 8 7.56 -17.39 7.28
C GLY A 8 7.66 -15.86 7.39
N GLY A 9 7.54 -15.28 8.59
CA GLY A 9 7.54 -13.84 8.82
C GLY A 9 6.16 -13.16 8.61
N ARG A 10 5.96 -12.01 9.27
CA ARG A 10 4.74 -11.17 9.17
C ARG A 10 4.43 -10.78 7.72
N GLU A 11 5.46 -10.63 6.91
CA GLU A 11 5.44 -10.32 5.49
C GLU A 11 4.61 -11.32 4.67
N GLY A 12 4.77 -12.63 4.93
CA GLY A 12 4.07 -13.69 4.19
C GLY A 12 2.56 -13.65 4.41
N VAL A 13 2.13 -13.40 5.64
CA VAL A 13 0.72 -13.24 6.01
C VAL A 13 0.13 -11.98 5.36
N ALA A 14 0.86 -10.86 5.39
CA ALA A 14 0.43 -9.61 4.76
C ALA A 14 0.32 -9.74 3.23
N LEU A 15 1.28 -10.40 2.58
CA LEU A 15 1.24 -10.67 1.14
C LEU A 15 0.07 -11.57 0.76
N ALA A 16 -0.17 -12.65 1.52
CA ALA A 16 -1.30 -13.52 1.30
C ALA A 16 -2.64 -12.78 1.49
N GLY A 17 -2.77 -11.98 2.55
CA GLY A 17 -3.96 -11.15 2.79
C GLY A 17 -4.21 -10.13 1.68
N GLY A 18 -3.16 -9.42 1.25
CA GLY A 18 -3.23 -8.47 0.14
C GLY A 18 -3.59 -9.13 -1.19
N ALA A 19 -3.02 -10.30 -1.48
CA ALA A 19 -3.34 -11.08 -2.67
C ALA A 19 -4.80 -11.60 -2.64
N LEU A 20 -5.27 -12.07 -1.49
CA LEU A 20 -6.65 -12.51 -1.29
C LEU A 20 -7.65 -11.36 -1.48
N ALA A 21 -7.41 -10.21 -0.85
CA ALA A 21 -8.26 -9.03 -1.00
C ALA A 21 -8.31 -8.55 -2.45
N THR A 22 -7.14 -8.44 -3.10
CA THR A 22 -7.05 -8.03 -4.51
C THR A 22 -7.79 -9.02 -5.41
N SER A 23 -7.59 -10.32 -5.20
CA SER A 23 -8.29 -11.37 -5.96
C SER A 23 -9.81 -11.31 -5.77
N ALA A 24 -10.29 -11.02 -4.56
CA ALA A 24 -11.71 -10.82 -4.28
C ALA A 24 -12.29 -9.62 -5.05
N VAL A 25 -11.57 -8.49 -5.08
CA VAL A 25 -11.97 -7.30 -5.87
C VAL A 25 -12.09 -7.65 -7.35
N PHE A 26 -11.09 -8.34 -7.91
CA PHE A 26 -11.14 -8.75 -9.32
C PHE A 26 -12.25 -9.76 -9.60
N ALA A 27 -12.48 -10.71 -8.70
CA ALA A 27 -13.56 -11.70 -8.84
C ALA A 27 -14.93 -11.01 -8.88
N LEU A 28 -15.16 -10.01 -8.02
CA LEU A 28 -16.39 -9.21 -8.00
C LEU A 28 -16.53 -8.33 -9.25
N ALA A 29 -15.42 -7.81 -9.78
CA ALA A 29 -15.41 -6.92 -10.95
C ALA A 29 -15.47 -7.65 -12.31
N ARG A 30 -15.18 -8.97 -12.36
CA ARG A 30 -15.12 -9.77 -13.60
C ARG A 30 -16.38 -9.68 -14.46
N GLY A 31 -17.56 -9.65 -13.85
CA GLY A 31 -18.84 -9.59 -14.56
C GLY A 31 -19.21 -8.20 -15.11
N ARG A 32 -18.43 -7.15 -14.81
CA ARG A 32 -18.76 -5.75 -15.13
C ARG A 32 -17.70 -5.06 -15.99
N SER A 33 -17.09 -5.84 -16.89
CA SER A 33 -16.07 -5.42 -17.86
C SER A 33 -14.90 -4.62 -17.26
N PHE A 34 -14.60 -4.82 -15.97
CA PHE A 34 -13.60 -4.04 -15.24
C PHE A 34 -13.82 -2.53 -15.32
N SER A 35 -15.09 -2.09 -15.38
CA SER A 35 -15.40 -0.66 -15.36
C SER A 35 -14.81 0.00 -14.10
N PRO A 36 -14.27 1.23 -14.20
CA PRO A 36 -13.64 1.90 -13.05
C PRO A 36 -14.55 1.99 -11.83
N VAL A 37 -15.84 2.28 -12.06
CA VAL A 37 -16.86 2.35 -11.01
C VAL A 37 -17.05 0.99 -10.32
N SER A 38 -17.10 -0.11 -11.09
CA SER A 38 -17.25 -1.45 -10.50
C SER A 38 -16.05 -1.85 -9.65
N ILE A 39 -14.83 -1.48 -10.06
CA ILE A 39 -13.61 -1.77 -9.29
C ILE A 39 -13.60 -0.98 -7.98
N ILE A 40 -14.01 0.29 -8.01
CA ILE A 40 -14.10 1.13 -6.81
C ILE A 40 -15.12 0.56 -5.81
N ILE A 41 -16.32 0.19 -6.28
CA ILE A 41 -17.36 -0.38 -5.41
C ILE A 41 -16.94 -1.75 -4.87
N ALA A 42 -16.36 -2.62 -5.71
CA ALA A 42 -15.85 -3.92 -5.27
C ALA A 42 -14.75 -3.75 -4.21
N GLY A 43 -13.84 -2.78 -4.40
CA GLY A 43 -12.84 -2.40 -3.41
C GLY A 43 -13.47 -1.97 -2.08
N LEU A 44 -14.48 -1.10 -2.13
CA LEU A 44 -15.19 -0.64 -0.93
C LEU A 44 -15.83 -1.80 -0.16
N VAL A 45 -16.53 -2.70 -0.86
CA VAL A 45 -17.18 -3.88 -0.24
C VAL A 45 -16.17 -4.79 0.41
N VAL A 46 -15.05 -5.08 -0.27
CA VAL A 46 -13.96 -5.91 0.26
C VAL A 46 -13.36 -5.23 1.50
N SER A 47 -13.02 -3.94 1.43
CA SER A 47 -12.47 -3.20 2.58
C SER A 47 -13.40 -3.22 3.79
N LEU A 48 -14.71 -3.02 3.60
CA LEU A 48 -15.68 -3.08 4.69
C LEU A 48 -15.80 -4.48 5.29
N THR A 49 -15.77 -5.51 4.45
CA THR A 49 -15.90 -6.92 4.88
C THR A 49 -14.68 -7.34 5.70
N PHE A 50 -13.46 -7.10 5.21
CA PHE A 50 -12.23 -7.42 5.93
C PHE A 50 -12.05 -6.53 7.16
N GLY A 51 -12.43 -5.24 7.09
CA GLY A 51 -12.41 -4.34 8.23
C GLY A 51 -13.34 -4.80 9.36
N SER A 52 -14.55 -5.24 9.02
CA SER A 52 -15.53 -5.77 9.98
C SER A 52 -15.05 -7.10 10.59
N ALA A 53 -14.47 -7.98 9.77
CA ALA A 53 -13.87 -9.22 10.25
C ALA A 53 -12.71 -8.96 11.23
N GLY A 54 -11.84 -7.98 10.93
CA GLY A 54 -10.78 -7.54 11.83
C GLY A 54 -11.30 -6.99 13.15
N ALA A 55 -12.34 -6.16 13.11
CA ALA A 55 -12.99 -5.61 14.31
C ALA A 55 -13.62 -6.71 15.18
N LEU A 56 -14.26 -7.72 14.57
CA LEU A 56 -14.79 -8.88 15.29
C LEU A 56 -13.67 -9.69 15.97
N LEU A 57 -12.54 -9.92 15.27
CA LEU A 57 -11.41 -10.64 15.85
C LEU A 57 -10.80 -9.89 17.04
N MET A 58 -10.68 -8.56 16.95
CA MET A 58 -10.26 -7.71 18.07
C MET A 58 -11.23 -7.80 19.25
N ALA A 59 -12.54 -7.77 18.99
CA ALA A 59 -13.56 -7.86 20.04
C ALA A 59 -13.53 -9.20 20.79
N LEU A 60 -13.15 -10.28 20.09
CA LEU A 60 -13.01 -11.62 20.68
C LEU A 60 -11.68 -11.82 21.45
N ASN A 61 -10.63 -11.07 21.10
CA ASN A 61 -9.27 -11.24 21.67
C ASN A 61 -8.80 -9.96 22.37
N ARG A 62 -9.28 -9.74 23.60
CA ARG A 62 -8.98 -8.52 24.40
C ARG A 62 -7.50 -8.31 24.73
N GLU A 63 -6.73 -9.39 24.73
CA GLU A 63 -5.32 -9.38 25.16
C GLU A 63 -4.39 -8.70 24.15
N TYR A 64 -4.75 -8.68 22.86
CA TYR A 64 -3.97 -8.06 21.79
C TYR A 64 -4.60 -6.77 21.24
N THR A 65 -5.69 -6.28 21.84
CA THR A 65 -6.43 -5.13 21.32
C THR A 65 -5.56 -3.86 21.29
N GLU A 66 -4.74 -3.63 22.31
CA GLU A 66 -3.89 -2.44 22.40
C GLU A 66 -2.75 -2.46 21.38
N GLU A 67 -2.03 -3.57 21.26
CA GLU A 67 -0.97 -3.76 20.26
C GLU A 67 -1.50 -3.62 18.83
N LEU A 68 -2.65 -4.24 18.55
CA LEU A 68 -3.27 -4.16 17.22
C LEU A 68 -3.82 -2.77 16.92
N PHE A 69 -4.29 -2.02 17.93
CA PHE A 69 -4.73 -0.64 17.77
C PHE A 69 -3.56 0.26 17.38
N ILE A 70 -2.41 0.12 18.06
CA ILE A 70 -1.19 0.87 17.72
C ILE A 70 -0.70 0.49 16.31
N TRP A 71 -0.71 -0.80 15.95
CA TRP A 71 -0.36 -1.23 14.60
C TRP A 71 -1.32 -0.67 13.52
N GLN A 72 -2.62 -0.64 13.78
CA GLN A 72 -3.59 -0.05 12.84
C GLN A 72 -3.41 1.45 12.66
N SER A 73 -3.00 2.16 13.70
CA SER A 73 -2.73 3.60 13.65
C SER A 73 -1.41 3.96 12.97
N GLY A 74 -0.56 2.98 12.66
CA GLY A 74 0.73 3.15 11.99
C GLY A 74 1.78 3.77 12.90
N SER A 75 2.80 3.00 13.29
CA SER A 75 3.87 3.45 14.17
C SER A 75 5.24 3.18 13.56
N LEU A 76 6.04 4.26 13.44
CA LEU A 76 7.44 4.19 13.05
C LEU A 76 8.36 3.89 14.24
N VAL A 77 7.86 4.05 15.47
CA VAL A 77 8.65 3.98 16.72
C VAL A 77 8.94 2.54 17.13
N GLN A 78 8.10 1.58 16.70
CA GLN A 78 8.20 0.17 17.12
C GLN A 78 9.23 -0.65 16.32
N ASN A 79 9.71 -0.13 15.20
CA ASN A 79 10.51 -0.89 14.26
C ASN A 79 11.99 -0.55 14.43
N GLY A 80 12.71 -1.37 15.20
CA GLY A 80 14.16 -1.24 15.31
C GLY A 80 14.88 -1.39 13.97
N ASP A 81 16.16 -1.02 13.92
CA ASP A 81 17.00 -0.98 12.71
C ASP A 81 17.02 -2.30 11.91
N ALA A 82 16.81 -3.44 12.60
CA ALA A 82 16.77 -4.77 11.98
C ALA A 82 15.60 -4.94 11.00
N ALA A 83 14.42 -4.37 11.29
CA ALA A 83 13.25 -4.44 10.41
C ALA A 83 13.51 -3.68 9.10
N VAL A 84 14.18 -2.53 9.18
CA VAL A 84 14.55 -1.71 8.01
C VAL A 84 15.52 -2.47 7.10
N VAL A 85 16.53 -3.13 7.68
CA VAL A 85 17.51 -3.92 6.92
C VAL A 85 16.85 -5.14 6.26
N ALA A 86 15.91 -5.80 6.94
CA ALA A 86 15.16 -6.92 6.38
C ALA A 86 14.24 -6.52 5.21
N LEU A 87 13.58 -5.36 5.31
CA LEU A 87 12.69 -4.80 4.28
C LEU A 87 13.44 -4.26 3.05
N ALA A 88 14.64 -3.71 3.24
CA ALA A 88 15.40 -3.04 2.20
C ALA A 88 15.55 -3.82 0.88
N PRO A 89 15.95 -5.11 0.86
CA PRO A 89 16.06 -5.87 -0.39
C PRO A 89 14.72 -6.04 -1.12
N TRP A 90 13.63 -6.27 -0.38
CA TRP A 90 12.30 -6.43 -0.95
C TRP A 90 11.75 -5.12 -1.54
N LEU A 91 11.95 -4.02 -0.83
CA LEU A 91 11.62 -2.68 -1.32
C LEU A 91 12.41 -2.35 -2.58
N LEU A 92 13.72 -2.64 -2.60
CA LEU A 92 14.56 -2.40 -3.76
C LEU A 92 14.10 -3.24 -4.98
N ALA A 93 13.76 -4.51 -4.76
CA ALA A 93 13.23 -5.38 -5.80
C ALA A 93 11.90 -4.86 -6.37
N GLY A 94 10.97 -4.41 -5.51
CA GLY A 94 9.70 -3.84 -5.94
C GLY A 94 9.85 -2.49 -6.65
N ILE A 95 10.79 -1.63 -6.22
CA ILE A 95 11.15 -0.39 -6.91
C ILE A 95 11.70 -0.71 -8.30
N CYS A 96 12.64 -1.64 -8.42
CA CYS A 96 13.18 -2.09 -9.71
C CYS A 96 12.07 -2.62 -10.63
N ALA A 97 11.14 -3.42 -10.11
CA ALA A 97 9.99 -3.91 -10.87
C ALA A 97 9.08 -2.75 -11.34
N ALA A 98 8.83 -1.75 -10.49
CA ALA A 98 8.06 -0.56 -10.86
C ALA A 98 8.75 0.25 -11.98
N PHE A 99 10.07 0.41 -11.93
CA PHE A 99 10.83 1.06 -13.00
C PHE A 99 10.84 0.26 -14.30
N LEU A 100 10.87 -1.07 -14.24
CA LEU A 100 10.78 -1.92 -15.43
C LEU A 100 9.40 -1.81 -16.11
N LEU A 101 8.35 -1.68 -15.30
CA LEU A 101 6.97 -1.47 -15.77
C LEU A 101 6.70 -0.02 -16.21
N TRP A 102 7.62 0.92 -16.00
CA TRP A 102 7.41 2.33 -16.33
C TRP A 102 7.04 2.55 -17.81
N ARG A 103 7.74 1.90 -18.74
CA ARG A 103 7.46 2.03 -20.18
C ARG A 103 6.09 1.46 -20.56
N PRO A 104 5.74 0.20 -20.21
CA PRO A 104 4.38 -0.33 -20.41
C PRO A 104 3.28 0.52 -19.78
N LEU A 105 3.48 1.02 -18.57
CA LEU A 105 2.47 1.83 -17.87
C LEU A 105 2.22 3.19 -18.56
N ARG A 106 3.24 3.78 -19.21
CA ARG A 106 3.03 4.98 -20.04
C ARG A 106 2.17 4.71 -21.26
N LEU A 107 2.15 3.47 -21.77
CA LEU A 107 1.29 3.12 -22.91
C LEU A 107 -0.18 3.08 -22.51
N LEU A 108 -0.50 2.94 -21.22
CA LEU A 108 -1.87 3.03 -20.71
C LEU A 108 -2.40 4.47 -20.68
N ASP A 109 -1.55 5.49 -20.89
CA ASP A 109 -2.03 6.86 -21.13
C ASP A 109 -2.65 7.00 -22.54
N LEU A 110 -2.37 6.05 -23.46
CA LEU A 110 -3.12 5.93 -24.71
C LEU A 110 -4.45 5.19 -24.47
N SER A 111 -5.42 5.38 -25.37
CA SER A 111 -6.65 4.58 -25.34
C SER A 111 -6.32 3.09 -25.38
N ASP A 112 -7.17 2.26 -24.75
CA ASP A 112 -6.94 0.80 -24.69
C ASP A 112 -6.77 0.20 -26.10
N ASP A 113 -7.48 0.73 -27.11
CA ASP A 113 -7.33 0.35 -28.52
C ASP A 113 -5.96 0.75 -29.12
N GLY A 114 -5.47 1.95 -28.77
CA GLY A 114 -4.16 2.43 -29.20
C GLY A 114 -3.02 1.59 -28.61
N ALA A 115 -3.13 1.22 -27.33
CA ALA A 115 -2.15 0.34 -26.69
C ALA A 115 -2.20 -1.10 -27.22
N ALA A 116 -3.38 -1.62 -27.51
CA ALA A 116 -3.57 -2.96 -28.09
C ALA A 116 -2.97 -3.07 -29.50
N SER A 117 -3.07 -2.01 -30.31
CA SER A 117 -2.51 -1.97 -31.67
C SER A 117 -0.99 -2.11 -31.72
N LEU A 118 -0.29 -1.79 -30.63
CA LEU A 118 1.17 -1.93 -30.48
C LEU A 118 1.59 -3.33 -30.01
N GLY A 119 0.68 -4.31 -29.99
CA GLY A 119 0.93 -5.68 -29.57
C GLY A 119 0.95 -5.88 -28.05
N THR A 120 0.55 -4.86 -27.27
CA THR A 120 0.47 -4.97 -25.81
C THR A 120 -0.92 -5.41 -25.36
N ARG A 121 -1.01 -6.00 -24.17
CA ARG A 121 -2.29 -6.34 -23.54
C ARG A 121 -2.52 -5.41 -22.34
N PRO A 122 -3.33 -4.34 -22.46
CA PRO A 122 -3.53 -3.35 -21.38
C PRO A 122 -3.94 -3.99 -20.05
N ALA A 123 -4.78 -5.03 -20.10
CA ALA A 123 -5.20 -5.79 -18.93
C ALA A 123 -4.03 -6.45 -18.18
N VAL A 124 -3.03 -6.99 -18.90
CA VAL A 124 -1.85 -7.64 -18.30
C VAL A 124 -0.94 -6.59 -17.66
N ILE A 125 -0.77 -5.44 -18.31
CA ILE A 125 0.03 -4.33 -17.77
C ILE A 125 -0.60 -3.78 -16.49
N ARG A 126 -1.93 -3.58 -16.48
CA ARG A 126 -2.68 -3.17 -15.29
C ARG A 126 -2.53 -4.19 -14.15
N LEU A 127 -2.66 -5.48 -14.46
CA LEU A 127 -2.51 -6.54 -13.46
C LEU A 127 -1.09 -6.58 -12.88
N ALA A 128 -0.06 -6.48 -13.72
CA ALA A 128 1.34 -6.45 -13.27
C ALA A 128 1.63 -5.22 -12.40
N GLY A 129 1.15 -4.04 -12.79
CA GLY A 129 1.28 -2.82 -11.98
C GLY A 129 0.58 -2.93 -10.63
N MET A 130 -0.62 -3.49 -10.61
CA MET A 130 -1.36 -3.73 -9.36
C MET A 130 -0.67 -4.77 -8.48
N ALA A 131 -0.12 -5.84 -9.06
CA ALA A 131 0.64 -6.83 -8.30
C ALA A 131 1.85 -6.20 -7.60
N VAL A 132 2.65 -5.39 -8.31
CA VAL A 132 3.79 -4.69 -7.71
C VAL A 132 3.35 -3.71 -6.62
N ALA A 133 2.29 -2.94 -6.87
CA ALA A 133 1.76 -1.99 -5.88
C ALA A 133 1.23 -2.69 -4.62
N VAL A 134 0.50 -3.79 -4.77
CA VAL A 134 -0.04 -4.58 -3.66
C VAL A 134 1.09 -5.25 -2.87
N SER A 135 2.09 -5.81 -3.55
CA SER A 135 3.24 -6.42 -2.87
C SER A 135 4.03 -5.39 -2.06
N LEU A 136 4.36 -4.23 -2.65
CA LEU A 136 5.05 -3.15 -1.94
C LEU A 136 4.22 -2.64 -0.76
N GLY A 137 2.92 -2.40 -0.95
CA GLY A 137 2.03 -1.95 0.11
C GLY A 137 1.92 -2.96 1.25
N ALA A 138 1.77 -4.25 0.94
CA ALA A 138 1.67 -5.31 1.93
C ALA A 138 2.94 -5.46 2.77
N LEU A 139 4.11 -5.40 2.14
CA LEU A 139 5.41 -5.45 2.83
C LEU A 139 5.58 -4.28 3.80
N VAL A 140 5.27 -3.06 3.35
CA VAL A 140 5.38 -1.87 4.21
C VAL A 140 4.35 -1.91 5.35
N VAL A 141 3.10 -2.27 5.07
CA VAL A 141 2.03 -2.33 6.08
C VAL A 141 2.29 -3.43 7.11
N ALA A 142 2.91 -4.55 6.73
CA ALA A 142 3.27 -5.62 7.66
C ALA A 142 4.14 -5.11 8.81
N GLU A 143 5.09 -4.22 8.49
CA GLU A 143 6.09 -3.73 9.44
C GLU A 143 5.67 -2.41 10.08
N VAL A 144 5.24 -1.42 9.29
CA VAL A 144 4.97 -0.05 9.78
C VAL A 144 3.50 0.15 10.21
N GLY A 145 2.60 -0.75 9.79
CA GLY A 145 1.16 -0.57 9.96
C GLY A 145 0.55 0.29 8.85
N VAL A 146 -0.71 0.67 9.05
CA VAL A 146 -1.51 1.32 7.99
C VAL A 146 -1.26 2.84 7.98
N ILE A 147 -0.64 3.33 6.90
CA ILE A 147 -0.45 4.77 6.64
C ILE A 147 -1.14 5.13 5.32
N GLY A 148 -2.34 5.71 5.40
CA GLY A 148 -3.20 5.94 4.23
C GLY A 148 -2.99 7.28 3.52
N PHE A 149 -2.91 8.38 4.26
CA PHE A 149 -2.98 9.73 3.68
C PHE A 149 -1.77 10.07 2.80
N VAL A 150 -0.59 9.63 3.20
CA VAL A 150 0.68 9.87 2.48
C VAL A 150 0.62 9.32 1.05
N ALA A 151 -0.01 8.16 0.86
CA ALA A 151 -0.15 7.53 -0.46
C ALA A 151 -1.02 8.35 -1.43
N LEU A 152 -1.92 9.21 -0.92
CA LEU A 152 -2.76 10.11 -1.72
C LEU A 152 -2.10 11.49 -1.89
N ALA A 153 -1.55 12.04 -0.81
CA ALA A 153 -0.96 13.37 -0.78
C ALA A 153 0.34 13.45 -1.58
N ALA A 154 1.25 12.49 -1.42
CA ALA A 154 2.57 12.51 -2.04
C ALA A 154 2.54 12.58 -3.58
N PRO A 155 1.77 11.76 -4.32
CA PRO A 155 1.70 11.87 -5.78
C PRO A 155 0.99 13.16 -6.23
N ALA A 156 0.04 13.68 -5.45
CA ALA A 156 -0.60 14.97 -5.74
C ALA A 156 0.39 16.14 -5.60
N LEU A 157 1.15 16.17 -4.52
CA LEU A 157 2.22 17.16 -4.29
C LEU A 157 3.32 17.05 -5.34
N ALA A 158 3.74 15.82 -5.71
CA ALA A 158 4.70 15.62 -6.79
C ALA A 158 4.21 16.22 -8.12
N ARG A 159 2.92 16.05 -8.44
CA ARG A 159 2.31 16.66 -9.63
C ARG A 159 2.34 18.18 -9.58
N LEU A 160 1.98 18.76 -8.44
CA LEU A 160 1.99 20.21 -8.22
C LEU A 160 3.41 20.78 -8.31
N ALA A 161 4.42 20.04 -7.83
CA ALA A 161 5.83 20.39 -7.92
C ALA A 161 6.43 20.24 -9.34
N GLY A 162 5.65 19.81 -10.34
CA GLY A 162 6.09 19.72 -11.74
C GLY A 162 6.44 18.31 -12.24
N ALA A 163 6.19 17.25 -11.46
CA ALA A 163 6.30 15.87 -11.94
C ALA A 163 5.12 15.49 -12.86
N ARG A 164 5.19 15.96 -14.11
CA ARG A 164 4.14 15.74 -15.11
C ARG A 164 4.21 14.35 -15.76
N THR A 165 5.40 13.76 -15.88
CA THR A 165 5.59 12.44 -16.48
C THR A 165 5.54 11.32 -15.43
N LEU A 166 5.06 10.13 -15.82
CA LEU A 166 4.99 8.96 -14.95
C LEU A 166 6.35 8.63 -14.30
N GLY A 167 7.45 8.78 -15.04
CA GLY A 167 8.80 8.46 -14.53
C GLY A 167 9.24 9.44 -13.46
N ARG A 168 8.94 10.74 -13.64
CA ARG A 168 9.17 11.73 -12.58
C ARG A 168 8.30 11.45 -11.37
N ARG A 169 7.04 11.02 -11.54
CA ARG A 169 6.17 10.68 -10.42
C ARG A 169 6.67 9.46 -9.64
N LEU A 170 7.19 8.43 -10.32
CA LEU A 170 7.78 7.26 -9.67
C LEU A 170 8.98 7.60 -8.79
N VAL A 171 9.74 8.66 -9.12
CA VAL A 171 10.88 9.12 -8.30
C VAL A 171 10.44 10.11 -7.23
N TRP A 172 9.68 11.14 -7.60
CA TRP A 172 9.36 12.25 -6.71
C TRP A 172 8.27 11.93 -5.70
N SER A 173 7.33 11.03 -6.02
CA SER A 173 6.26 10.66 -5.09
C SER A 173 6.81 9.95 -3.84
N PRO A 174 7.68 8.92 -3.92
CA PRO A 174 8.27 8.33 -2.73
C PRO A 174 9.11 9.32 -1.92
N LEU A 175 9.88 10.20 -2.58
CA LEU A 175 10.71 11.20 -1.89
C LEU A 175 9.87 12.21 -1.11
N ILE A 176 8.81 12.74 -1.72
CA ILE A 176 7.89 13.67 -1.05
C ILE A 176 7.12 12.97 0.06
N GLY A 177 6.68 11.73 -0.16
CA GLY A 177 6.01 10.94 0.87
C GLY A 177 6.91 10.67 2.08
N GLY A 178 8.17 10.31 1.85
CA GLY A 178 9.17 10.14 2.91
C GLY A 178 9.47 11.44 3.65
N ALA A 179 9.60 12.57 2.94
CA ALA A 179 9.78 13.87 3.56
C ALA A 179 8.56 14.30 4.40
N LEU A 180 7.35 14.01 3.93
CA LEU A 180 6.12 14.28 4.67
C LEU A 180 6.05 13.45 5.95
N LEU A 181 6.34 12.15 5.86
CA LEU A 181 6.39 11.25 7.01
C LEU A 181 7.42 11.69 8.04
N TRP A 182 8.64 12.01 7.58
CA TRP A 182 9.69 12.50 8.45
C TRP A 182 9.30 13.82 9.14
N LEU A 183 8.68 14.75 8.41
CA LEU A 183 8.22 16.01 8.99
C LEU A 183 7.11 15.78 10.02
N THR A 184 6.12 14.94 9.71
CA THR A 184 5.04 14.61 10.64
C THR A 184 5.58 13.93 11.90
N ASP A 185 6.46 12.95 11.77
CA ASP A 185 7.08 12.26 12.90
C ASP A 185 7.85 13.24 13.82
N ARG A 186 8.64 14.14 13.23
CA ARG A 186 9.37 15.18 13.98
C ARG A 186 8.43 16.19 14.66
N LEU A 187 7.32 16.56 14.03
CA LEU A 187 6.33 17.47 14.62
C LEU A 187 5.60 16.81 15.79
N VAL A 188 5.22 15.54 15.66
CA VAL A 188 4.54 14.77 16.71
C VAL A 188 5.46 14.60 17.92
N GLN A 189 6.74 14.29 17.73
CA GLN A 189 7.72 14.14 18.82
C GLN A 189 8.02 15.45 19.57
N HIS A 190 7.80 16.61 18.95
CA HIS A 190 8.03 17.91 19.59
C HIS A 190 6.81 18.47 20.33
N LEU A 191 5.64 17.82 20.24
CA LEU A 191 4.42 18.27 20.93
C LEU A 191 4.41 17.78 22.39
N PRO A 192 4.38 18.68 23.39
CA PRO A 192 4.52 18.34 24.82
C PRO A 192 3.34 17.57 25.43
N PHE A 193 2.27 17.29 24.66
CA PHE A 193 1.08 16.55 25.09
C PHE A 193 0.88 15.22 24.35
N ALA A 194 1.80 14.83 23.46
CA ALA A 194 1.66 13.61 22.67
C ALA A 194 2.23 12.40 23.45
N GLY A 195 1.42 11.80 24.31
CA GLY A 195 1.65 10.41 24.67
C GLY A 195 1.55 9.57 23.41
N GLU A 196 2.68 8.99 22.96
CA GLU A 196 2.86 8.06 21.84
C GLU A 196 1.76 8.11 20.75
N ILE A 197 1.47 9.28 20.19
CA ILE A 197 0.46 9.38 19.12
C ILE A 197 1.07 8.75 17.86
N PRO A 198 0.48 7.67 17.33
CA PRO A 198 1.08 6.98 16.19
C PRO A 198 1.03 7.86 14.94
N ALA A 199 2.12 7.85 14.16
CA ALA A 199 2.34 8.76 13.04
C ALA A 199 1.26 8.67 11.95
N GLY A 200 0.63 7.50 11.76
CA GLY A 200 -0.44 7.33 10.77
C GLY A 200 -1.76 8.03 11.17
N THR A 201 -2.01 8.25 12.47
CA THR A 201 -3.15 9.06 12.95
C THR A 201 -2.93 10.56 12.78
N ALA A 202 -1.68 10.99 12.70
CA ALA A 202 -1.31 12.41 12.57
C ALA A 202 -1.26 12.89 11.10
N THR A 203 -1.23 11.98 10.13
CA THR A 203 -1.30 12.28 8.68
C THR A 203 -2.71 12.16 8.14
#